data_AF-A0A951UEX9-F1
#
_entry.id   AF-A0A951UEX9-F1
#
_cell.length_a   1.000
_cell.length_b   1.000
_cell.length_c   1.000
_cell.angle_alpha   90.00
_cell.angle_beta   90.00
_cell.angle_gamma   90.00
#
_symmetry.space_group_name_H-M   'P 1'
#
loop_
_entity.id
_entity.type
_entity.pdbx_description
1 polymer ?
#
loop_
_entity_poly.entity_id
_entity_poly.type
_entity_poly.pdbx_seq_one_letter_code
_entity_poly.pdbx_strand_id
1 'polypeptide(L)' 'MRLKRWESPRREGRNDKGKGGSARKRQLKKQRQMLRQKLKEANKKDNNNKKQGEEQMFFPLFF' A
#
# COMPACT_ATOMS: atom_id res chain seq x y z
N MET A 1 -13.27 -13.86 18.51
CA MET A 1 -13.58 -13.18 19.79
C MET A 1 -15.05 -12.81 19.81
N ARG A 2 -15.79 -13.11 20.88
CA ARG A 2 -17.20 -12.69 21.06
C ARG A 2 -17.22 -11.31 21.76
N LEU A 3 -17.98 -10.34 21.22
CA LEU A 3 -18.16 -9.00 21.81
C LEU A 3 -19.00 -9.04 23.09
N LYS A 4 -18.79 -8.10 24.02
CA LYS A 4 -19.61 -7.98 25.24
C LYS A 4 -20.99 -7.40 24.93
N ARG A 5 -22.03 -7.78 25.70
CA ARG A 5 -23.44 -7.38 25.48
C ARG A 5 -23.70 -5.87 25.44
N TRP A 6 -22.86 -5.07 26.09
CA TRP A 6 -22.95 -3.61 26.08
C TRP A 6 -22.07 -2.96 25.00
N GLU A 7 -21.24 -3.74 24.30
CA GLU A 7 -20.71 -3.34 23.01
C GLU A 7 -21.78 -3.65 21.97
N SER A 8 -22.63 -2.65 21.66
CA SER A 8 -23.39 -2.64 20.40
C SER A 8 -22.45 -3.13 19.30
N PRO A 9 -22.79 -4.14 18.49
CA PRO A 9 -21.92 -4.67 17.44
C PRO A 9 -21.37 -3.48 16.67
N ARG A 10 -20.12 -3.10 16.95
CA ARG A 10 -19.54 -1.90 16.37
C ARG A 10 -19.28 -2.30 14.94
N ARG A 11 -20.28 -2.09 14.08
CA ARG A 11 -20.14 -2.27 12.64
C ARG A 11 -18.82 -1.63 12.25
N GLU A 12 -17.95 -2.40 11.62
CA GLU A 12 -16.73 -1.87 11.03
C GLU A 12 -17.15 -0.72 10.10
N GLY A 13 -16.57 0.47 10.31
CA GLY A 13 -16.87 1.66 9.50
C GLY A 13 -17.59 2.83 10.20
N ARG A 14 -17.90 2.77 11.50
CA ARG A 14 -18.44 3.95 12.24
C ARG A 14 -17.49 5.16 12.20
N ASN A 15 -16.18 4.90 12.08
CA ASN A 15 -15.14 5.94 12.06
C ASN A 15 -14.78 6.44 10.67
N ASP A 16 -15.33 5.87 9.59
CA ASP A 16 -14.94 6.21 8.20
C ASP A 16 -15.38 7.60 7.75
N LYS A 17 -16.43 8.13 8.37
CA LYS A 17 -16.97 9.48 8.15
C LYS A 17 -16.50 10.49 9.21
N GLY A 18 -15.79 10.04 10.25
CA GLY A 18 -15.26 10.90 11.32
C GLY A 18 -13.86 11.44 11.01
N LYS A 19 -13.37 12.36 11.85
CA LYS A 19 -12.03 12.97 11.75
C LYS A 19 -10.90 11.93 11.72
N GLY A 20 -11.04 10.84 12.49
CA GLY A 20 -10.08 9.73 12.51
C GLY A 20 -10.05 8.93 11.20
N GLY A 21 -11.20 8.60 10.61
CA GLY A 21 -11.25 7.87 9.35
C GLY A 21 -10.81 8.70 8.15
N SER A 22 -11.13 9.99 8.14
CA SER A 22 -10.66 10.90 7.07
C SER A 22 -9.14 11.09 7.12
N ALA A 23 -8.54 11.21 8.31
CA ALA A 23 -7.09 11.24 8.49
C ALA A 23 -6.43 9.93 8.04
N ARG A 24 -6.98 8.77 8.42
CA ARG A 24 -6.49 7.45 7.99
C ARG A 24 -6.56 7.27 6.48
N LYS A 25 -7.67 7.67 5.84
CA LYS A 25 -7.82 7.66 4.37
C LYS A 25 -6.77 8.52 3.68
N ARG A 26 -6.45 9.70 4.23
CA ARG A 26 -5.37 10.57 3.71
C ARG A 26 -4.00 9.91 3.82
N GLN A 27 -3.69 9.26 4.95
CA GLN A 27 -2.44 8.55 5.15
C GLN A 27 -2.28 7.41 4.13
N LEU A 28 -3.32 6.59 3.94
CA LEU A 28 -3.33 5.52 2.95
C LEU A 28 -3.16 6.05 1.51
N LYS A 29 -3.83 7.16 1.17
CA LYS A 29 -3.67 7.80 -0.14
C LYS A 29 -2.23 8.25 -0.36
N LYS A 30 -1.59 8.84 0.65
CA LYS A 30 -0.18 9.27 0.60
C LYS A 30 0.75 8.07 0.40
N GLN A 31 0.56 6.98 1.14
CA GLN A 31 1.35 5.75 0.99
C GLN A 31 1.23 5.18 -0.44
N ARG A 32 0.01 5.07 -0.98
CA ARG A 32 -0.23 4.58 -2.35
C ARG A 32 0.41 5.49 -3.40
N GLN A 33 0.34 6.81 -3.23
CA GLN A 33 0.97 7.77 -4.14
C GLN A 33 2.49 7.61 -4.14
N MET A 34 3.12 7.50 -2.97
CA MET A 34 4.55 7.25 -2.85
C MET A 34 4.95 5.94 -3.52
N LEU A 35 4.18 4.87 -3.31
CA LEU A 35 4.42 3.59 -3.98
C LEU A 35 4.35 3.72 -5.50
N ARG A 36 3.34 4.42 -6.03
CA ARG A 36 3.20 4.66 -7.48
C ARG A 36 4.39 5.43 -8.05
N GLN A 37 4.91 6.43 -7.33
CA GLN A 37 6.10 7.19 -7.74
C GLN A 37 7.33 6.28 -7.78
N LYS A 38 7.59 5.51 -6.72
CA LYS A 38 8.71 4.55 -6.65
C LYS A 38 8.65 3.53 -7.80
N LEU A 39 7.49 2.95 -8.08
CA LEU A 39 7.31 2.00 -9.19
C LEU A 39 7.53 2.67 -10.55
N LYS A 40 7.08 3.91 -10.73
CA LYS A 40 7.31 4.67 -11.97
C LYS A 40 8.80 5.02 -12.14
N GLU A 41 9.48 5.39 -11.07
CA GLU A 41 10.91 5.68 -11.07
C GLU A 41 11.77 4.44 -11.35
N ALA A 42 11.43 3.29 -10.76
CA ALA A 42 12.07 2.01 -11.06
C ALA A 42 12.01 1.69 -12.56
N ASN A 43 10.80 1.72 -13.14
CA ASN A 43 10.61 1.48 -14.58
C ASN A 43 11.34 2.51 -15.48
N LYS A 44 11.51 3.76 -15.03
CA LYS A 44 12.27 4.77 -15.78
C LYS A 44 13.76 4.50 -15.79
N LYS A 45 14.33 4.03 -14.66
CA LYS A 45 15.74 3.62 -14.60
C LYS A 45 15.98 2.42 -15.51
N ASP A 46 15.06 1.46 -15.53
CA ASP A 46 15.16 0.28 -16.39
C ASP A 46 15.06 0.63 -17.88
N ASN A 47 14.24 1.61 -18.27
CA ASN A 47 14.16 2.03 -19.68
C ASN A 47 15.39 2.83 -20.15
N ASN A 48 16.13 3.49 -19.25
CA ASN A 48 17.43 4.09 -19.58
C ASN A 48 18.56 3.05 -19.59
N ASN A 49 18.47 2.00 -18.76
CA ASN A 49 19.45 0.92 -18.68
C ASN A 49 19.21 -0.22 -19.69
N LYS A 50 18.04 -0.33 -20.32
CA LYS A 50 17.75 -1.32 -21.37
C LYS A 50 18.59 -1.19 -22.65
N LYS A 51 19.48 -0.20 -22.73
CA LYS A 51 20.52 -0.15 -23.76
C LYS A 51 21.81 -0.87 -23.37
N GLN A 52 21.98 -1.30 -22.12
CA GLN A 52 23.22 -1.91 -21.62
C GLN A 52 22.91 -2.94 -20.51
N GLY A 53 22.90 -4.23 -20.83
CA GLY A 53 23.06 -5.29 -19.84
C GLY A 53 21.83 -6.18 -19.65
N GLU A 54 21.73 -7.20 -20.52
CA GLU A 54 21.03 -8.43 -20.19
C GLU A 54 21.83 -9.19 -19.12
N GLU A 55 21.61 -8.89 -17.84
CA GLU A 55 22.15 -9.71 -16.75
C GLU A 55 21.04 -10.18 -15.82
N GLN A 56 20.73 -11.47 -16.02
CA GLN A 56 20.08 -12.46 -15.15
C GLN A 56 19.63 -11.95 -13.77
N MET A 57 18.34 -11.67 -13.65
CA MET A 57 17.70 -11.38 -12.35
C MET A 57 17.33 -12.70 -11.66
N PHE A 58 18.22 -13.23 -10.82
CA PHE A 58 17.91 -14.30 -9.88
C PHE A 58 16.97 -13.78 -8.79
N PHE A 59 15.71 -14.21 -8.81
CA PHE A 59 14.76 -13.98 -7.72
C PHE A 59 14.71 -15.21 -6.81
N PRO A 60 14.88 -15.10 -5.47
CA PRO A 60 14.73 -16.24 -4.58
C PRO A 60 13.25 -16.60 -4.46
N LEU A 61 12.88 -17.82 -4.88
CA LEU A 61 11.61 -18.43 -4.52
C LEU A 61 11.66 -18.77 -3.02
N PHE A 62 10.83 -18.11 -2.23
CA PHE A 62 10.56 -18.55 -0.86
C PHE A 62 9.42 -19.56 -0.90
N PHE A 63 9.73 -20.82 -0.56
CA PHE A 63 8.78 -21.89 -0.25
C PHE A 63 8.22 -21.71 1.16
#